data_AF-A0A1W9R437-F1
#
_entry.id   AF-A0A1W9R437-F1
#
_cell.length_a   1.000
_cell.length_b   1.000
_cell.length_c   1.000
_cell.angle_alpha   90.00
_cell.angle_beta   90.00
_cell.angle_gamma   90.00
#
_symmetry.space_group_name_H-M   'P 1'
#
loop_
_entity.id
_entity.type
_entity.pdbx_description
1 polymer ?
#
loop_
_entity_poly.entity_id
_entity_poly.type
_entity_poly.pdbx_seq_one_letter_code
_entity_poly.pdbx_strand_id
1 'polypeptide(L)'
;METKINPRINFYQLKYYLKDSLNPCLIKNTQIYSLVKELTSRFCPSYKDRVEKRWEDFYLPLKRSGKKIALPFKIIKYKRDYFCYFFRLGSLRISKGEKDTEEIYKKIFQDALRFARLIEKKGAEILEKIVPYDLRTGRIKGKYIFDKVLSLKEKEKIEKDYSEIHSGGKALLKKNIKLKGCCLNEYLEVASICYKAAYGKEADGLNLLQMYKKFADGRDGGMLSIKNWASKKEFLNWYKNRRKIGSHPFEIVFSWHRHGIYLYPPSSYNKG
;
A
#
# COMPACT_ATOMS: atom_id res chain seq x y z
N MET A 1 8.49 30.84 -8.80
CA MET A 1 7.55 30.73 -9.94
C MET A 1 6.48 29.70 -9.57
N GLU A 2 5.24 30.13 -9.28
CA GLU A 2 4.15 29.19 -8.93
C GLU A 2 3.83 28.28 -10.12
N THR A 3 4.08 26.98 -9.97
CA THR A 3 3.69 26.00 -10.99
C THR A 3 2.18 25.83 -10.96
N LYS A 4 1.47 26.53 -11.85
CA LYS A 4 0.00 26.47 -11.94
C LYS A 4 -0.45 25.13 -12.50
N ILE A 5 -0.64 24.15 -11.63
CA ILE A 5 -1.46 22.98 -11.93
C ILE A 5 -2.91 23.47 -12.02
N ASN A 6 -3.61 23.09 -13.09
CA ASN A 6 -5.03 23.41 -13.26
C ASN A 6 -5.82 22.12 -13.51
N PRO A 7 -6.14 21.35 -12.45
CA PRO A 7 -6.87 20.09 -12.58
C PRO A 7 -8.26 20.30 -13.17
N ARG A 8 -8.65 19.51 -14.17
CA ARG A 8 -10.00 19.57 -14.78
C ARG A 8 -10.98 18.57 -14.18
N ILE A 9 -10.48 17.65 -13.36
CA ILE A 9 -11.24 16.53 -12.81
C ILE A 9 -11.29 16.64 -11.29
N ASN A 10 -12.49 16.45 -10.73
CA ASN A 10 -12.69 16.38 -9.29
C ASN A 10 -12.44 14.94 -8.80
N PHE A 11 -11.78 14.79 -7.65
CA PHE A 11 -11.48 13.50 -7.04
C PHE A 11 -12.72 12.64 -6.81
N TYR A 12 -13.82 13.21 -6.32
CA TYR A 12 -15.05 12.49 -6.05
C TYR A 12 -15.78 12.09 -7.32
N GLN A 13 -15.69 12.93 -8.36
CA GLN A 13 -16.18 12.57 -9.69
C GLN A 13 -15.40 11.36 -10.22
N LEU A 14 -14.06 11.37 -10.15
CA LEU A 14 -13.25 10.25 -10.57
C LEU A 14 -13.58 8.97 -9.77
N LYS A 15 -13.73 9.07 -8.44
CA LYS A 15 -14.12 7.95 -7.58
C LYS A 15 -15.45 7.32 -8.03
N TYR A 16 -16.43 8.14 -8.40
CA TYR A 16 -17.73 7.67 -8.88
C TYR A 16 -17.61 6.84 -10.17
N TYR A 17 -16.81 7.28 -11.14
CA TYR A 17 -16.66 6.58 -12.43
C TYR A 17 -15.76 5.35 -12.35
N LEU A 18 -14.74 5.37 -11.49
CA LEU A 18 -13.85 4.21 -11.33
C LEU A 18 -14.49 3.06 -10.55
N LYS A 19 -15.57 3.32 -9.80
CA LYS A 19 -16.37 2.37 -9.02
C LYS A 19 -15.47 1.33 -8.35
N ASP A 20 -14.91 1.68 -7.19
CA ASP A 20 -14.03 0.86 -6.34
C ASP A 20 -14.47 -0.62 -6.28
N SER A 21 -14.02 -1.39 -7.26
CA SER A 21 -14.48 -2.75 -7.52
C SER A 21 -13.29 -3.59 -7.91
N LEU A 22 -13.33 -4.84 -7.49
CA LEU A 22 -12.28 -5.83 -7.74
C LEU A 22 -12.05 -6.08 -9.24
N ASN A 23 -13.04 -5.74 -10.08
CA ASN A 23 -12.99 -5.91 -11.52
C ASN A 23 -12.77 -4.57 -12.23
N PRO A 24 -11.79 -4.46 -13.14
CA PRO A 24 -11.58 -3.24 -13.91
C PRO A 24 -12.80 -2.89 -14.75
N CYS A 25 -13.21 -1.62 -14.75
CA CYS A 25 -14.23 -1.13 -15.68
C CYS A 25 -13.68 -1.21 -17.12
N LEU A 26 -14.43 -1.90 -17.99
CA LEU A 26 -14.00 -2.18 -19.37
C LEU A 26 -14.39 -1.04 -20.31
N ILE A 27 -13.38 -0.41 -20.91
CA ILE A 27 -13.51 0.64 -21.93
C ILE A 27 -13.03 0.08 -23.27
N LYS A 28 -13.95 -0.07 -24.22
CA LYS A 28 -13.65 -0.50 -25.60
C LYS A 28 -13.68 0.69 -26.55
N ASN A 29 -12.68 1.57 -26.46
CA ASN A 29 -12.65 2.82 -27.22
C ASN A 29 -11.24 3.12 -27.76
N THR A 30 -11.12 3.21 -29.08
CA THR A 30 -9.83 3.38 -29.77
C THR A 30 -9.18 4.74 -29.53
N GLN A 31 -9.98 5.80 -29.32
CA GLN A 31 -9.43 7.13 -29.00
C GLN A 31 -8.77 7.12 -27.63
N ILE A 32 -9.45 6.57 -26.61
CA ILE A 32 -8.91 6.44 -25.26
C ILE A 32 -7.69 5.51 -25.27
N TYR A 33 -7.76 4.38 -25.98
CA TYR A 33 -6.62 3.49 -26.16
C TYR A 33 -5.38 4.21 -26.71
N SER A 34 -5.58 5.10 -27.69
CA SER A 34 -4.51 5.86 -28.32
C SER A 34 -3.88 6.87 -27.37
N LEU A 35 -4.68 7.51 -26.50
CA LEU A 35 -4.16 8.40 -25.45
C LEU A 35 -3.28 7.66 -24.45
N VAL A 36 -3.70 6.46 -24.02
CA VAL A 36 -2.90 5.61 -23.11
C VAL A 36 -1.61 5.16 -23.79
N LYS A 37 -1.69 4.80 -25.08
CA LYS A 37 -0.51 4.45 -25.88
C LYS A 37 0.45 5.63 -26.01
N GLU A 38 -0.04 6.84 -26.29
CA GLU A 38 0.81 8.04 -26.34
C GLU A 38 1.48 8.27 -24.99
N LEU A 39 0.71 8.22 -23.90
CA LEU A 39 1.23 8.43 -22.55
C LEU A 39 2.35 7.45 -22.22
N THR A 40 2.14 6.16 -22.47
CA THR A 40 3.14 5.12 -22.19
C THR A 40 4.34 5.15 -23.14
N SER A 41 4.19 5.62 -24.38
CA SER A 41 5.30 5.72 -25.34
C SER A 41 6.36 6.76 -24.97
N ARG A 42 6.03 7.72 -24.09
CA ARG A 42 6.94 8.77 -23.63
C ARG A 42 7.92 8.31 -22.56
N PHE A 43 7.63 7.18 -21.90
CA PHE A 43 8.37 6.73 -20.72
C PHE A 43 8.87 5.31 -20.86
N CYS A 44 10.07 5.05 -20.34
CA CYS A 44 10.55 3.68 -20.17
C CYS A 44 9.69 2.96 -19.12
N PRO A 45 9.28 1.70 -19.36
CA PRO A 45 8.54 0.93 -18.37
C PRO A 45 9.43 0.62 -17.16
N SER A 46 8.88 0.75 -15.95
CA SER A 46 9.51 0.35 -14.68
C SER A 46 9.79 -1.16 -14.63
N TYR A 47 8.99 -1.96 -15.36
CA TYR A 47 9.19 -3.40 -15.53
C TYR A 47 8.78 -3.85 -16.94
N LYS A 48 9.54 -4.76 -17.54
CA LYS A 48 9.24 -5.35 -18.85
C LYS A 48 9.70 -6.80 -18.88
N ASP A 49 8.80 -7.69 -19.29
CA ASP A 49 9.13 -9.05 -19.68
C ASP A 49 8.59 -9.38 -21.08
N ARG A 50 8.51 -10.67 -21.43
CA ARG A 50 8.02 -11.14 -22.74
C ARG A 50 6.53 -10.90 -22.95
N VAL A 51 5.74 -10.74 -21.89
CA VAL A 51 4.28 -10.76 -21.91
C VAL A 51 3.67 -9.43 -21.48
N GLU A 52 4.34 -8.68 -20.61
CA GLU A 52 3.86 -7.43 -20.06
C GLU A 52 4.89 -6.31 -19.98
N LYS A 53 4.38 -5.09 -19.93
CA LYS A 53 5.12 -3.88 -19.57
C LYS A 53 4.35 -3.13 -18.49
N ARG A 54 5.04 -2.63 -17.48
CA ARG A 54 4.45 -1.88 -16.37
C ARG A 54 5.12 -0.53 -16.21
N TRP A 55 4.31 0.49 -15.91
CA TRP A 55 4.73 1.83 -15.55
C TRP A 55 4.05 2.16 -14.22
N GLU A 56 4.84 2.39 -13.17
CA GLU A 56 4.31 2.53 -11.82
C GLU A 56 4.11 4.00 -11.39
N ASP A 57 4.76 4.93 -12.08
CA ASP A 57 4.94 6.31 -11.62
C ASP A 57 4.19 7.34 -12.47
N PHE A 58 2.92 7.07 -12.79
CA PHE A 58 2.05 8.08 -13.41
C PHE A 58 1.25 8.85 -12.37
N TYR A 59 0.92 10.10 -12.72
CA TYR A 59 0.21 11.02 -11.84
C TYR A 59 -0.90 11.74 -12.58
N LEU A 60 -2.08 11.79 -11.96
CA LEU A 60 -3.25 12.49 -12.47
C LEU A 60 -3.52 13.72 -11.59
N PRO A 61 -3.49 14.95 -12.14
CA PRO A 61 -3.82 16.14 -11.36
C PRO A 61 -5.32 16.21 -11.12
N LEU A 62 -5.73 16.35 -9.85
CA LEU A 62 -7.13 16.40 -9.43
C LEU A 62 -7.40 17.55 -8.48
N LYS A 63 -8.68 17.91 -8.33
CA LYS A 63 -9.17 18.76 -7.23
C LYS A 63 -9.83 17.88 -6.16
N ARG A 64 -9.34 17.95 -4.92
CA ARG A 64 -9.91 17.24 -3.74
C ARG A 64 -10.16 18.24 -2.63
N SER A 65 -11.44 18.45 -2.28
CA SER A 65 -11.86 19.38 -1.21
C SER A 65 -11.23 20.77 -1.35
N GLY A 66 -11.30 21.36 -2.55
CA GLY A 66 -10.71 22.67 -2.85
C GLY A 66 -9.21 22.66 -3.18
N LYS A 67 -8.46 21.65 -2.73
CA LYS A 67 -7.01 21.55 -2.92
C LYS A 67 -6.66 20.88 -4.24
N LYS A 68 -5.53 21.30 -4.83
CA LYS A 68 -4.94 20.67 -6.02
C LYS A 68 -4.03 19.54 -5.54
N ILE A 69 -4.25 18.35 -6.06
CA ILE A 69 -3.49 17.15 -5.68
C ILE A 69 -3.02 16.42 -6.93
N ALA A 70 -2.05 15.52 -6.77
CA ALA A 70 -1.76 14.48 -7.75
C ALA A 70 -2.11 13.10 -7.19
N LEU A 71 -2.90 12.35 -7.96
CA LEU A 71 -3.24 10.97 -7.68
C LEU A 71 -2.26 10.04 -8.41
N PRO A 72 -1.52 9.18 -7.70
CA PRO A 72 -0.70 8.15 -8.32
C PRO A 72 -1.56 7.10 -9.02
N PHE A 73 -1.11 6.65 -10.18
CA PHE A 73 -1.69 5.51 -10.86
C PHE A 73 -0.63 4.76 -11.67
N LYS A 74 -0.86 3.47 -11.90
CA LYS A 74 0.02 2.62 -12.69
C LYS A 74 -0.67 2.12 -13.94
N ILE A 75 0.10 1.88 -15.00
CA ILE A 75 -0.39 1.31 -16.26
C ILE A 75 0.34 0.00 -16.51
N ILE A 76 -0.43 -1.04 -16.86
CA ILE A 76 0.09 -2.34 -17.27
C ILE A 76 -0.39 -2.60 -18.70
N LYS A 77 0.56 -2.78 -19.62
CA LYS A 77 0.27 -3.35 -20.94
C LYS A 77 0.35 -4.87 -20.81
N TYR A 78 -0.76 -5.55 -21.05
CA TYR A 78 -0.81 -7.01 -21.12
C TYR A 78 -1.54 -7.44 -22.40
N LYS A 79 -0.90 -8.28 -23.22
CA LYS A 79 -1.41 -8.67 -24.55
C LYS A 79 -1.84 -7.44 -25.37
N ARG A 80 -3.12 -7.35 -25.75
CA ARG A 80 -3.68 -6.25 -26.57
C ARG A 80 -4.23 -5.08 -25.75
N ASP A 81 -4.35 -5.22 -24.44
CA ASP A 81 -5.05 -4.26 -23.59
C ASP A 81 -4.09 -3.45 -22.71
N TYR A 82 -4.60 -2.34 -22.17
CA TYR A 82 -3.99 -1.59 -21.08
C TYR A 82 -4.86 -1.72 -19.83
N PHE A 83 -4.23 -1.90 -18.68
CA PHE A 83 -4.87 -1.89 -17.37
C PHE A 83 -4.33 -0.70 -16.59
N CYS A 84 -5.19 0.26 -16.25
CA CYS A 84 -4.82 1.47 -15.52
C CYS A 84 -5.37 1.37 -14.10
N TYR A 85 -4.51 1.35 -13.10
CA TYR A 85 -4.89 1.19 -11.69
C TYR A 85 -4.65 2.50 -10.96
N PHE A 86 -5.73 3.13 -10.49
CA PHE A 86 -5.71 4.38 -9.76
C PHE A 86 -5.68 4.09 -8.27
N PHE A 87 -4.67 4.62 -7.56
CA PHE A 87 -4.41 4.25 -6.18
C PHE A 87 -5.64 4.51 -5.29
N ARG A 88 -6.17 3.44 -4.67
CA ARG A 88 -7.37 3.44 -3.80
C ARG A 88 -8.69 3.92 -4.45
N LEU A 89 -8.77 4.01 -5.77
CA LEU A 89 -10.01 4.43 -6.45
C LEU A 89 -10.62 3.38 -7.39
N GLY A 90 -9.81 2.47 -7.92
CA GLY A 90 -10.28 1.43 -8.84
C GLY A 90 -9.38 1.29 -10.06
N SER A 91 -9.86 0.56 -11.07
CA SER A 91 -9.09 0.28 -12.27
C SER A 91 -9.91 0.29 -13.55
N LEU A 92 -9.24 0.59 -14.66
CA LEU A 92 -9.80 0.56 -16.01
C LEU A 92 -9.06 -0.49 -16.83
N ARG A 93 -9.81 -1.29 -17.60
CA ARG A 93 -9.27 -2.10 -18.69
C ARG A 93 -9.63 -1.44 -20.01
N ILE A 94 -8.64 -1.06 -20.78
CA ILE A 94 -8.80 -0.29 -22.01
C ILE A 94 -8.34 -1.14 -23.18
N SER A 95 -9.24 -1.36 -24.13
CA SER A 95 -8.99 -2.08 -25.37
C SER A 95 -9.50 -1.27 -26.56
N LYS A 96 -9.03 -1.61 -27.76
CA LYS A 96 -9.53 -1.01 -29.00
C LYS A 96 -11.00 -1.37 -29.21
N GLY A 97 -11.77 -0.43 -29.75
CA GLY A 97 -13.18 -0.59 -30.03
C GLY A 97 -13.84 0.75 -30.35
N GLU A 98 -15.13 0.71 -30.65
CA GLU A 98 -15.93 1.87 -31.07
C GLU A 98 -17.11 2.12 -30.13
N LYS A 99 -17.06 1.56 -28.92
CA LYS A 99 -18.10 1.85 -27.93
C LYS A 99 -18.02 3.32 -27.54
N ASP A 100 -19.19 3.96 -27.54
CA ASP A 100 -19.34 5.26 -26.89
C ASP A 100 -19.03 5.12 -25.40
N THR A 101 -18.38 6.16 -24.87
CA THR A 101 -17.88 6.17 -23.49
C THR A 101 -17.93 7.58 -22.96
N GLU A 102 -18.08 7.66 -21.66
CA GLU A 102 -18.23 8.89 -20.91
C GLU A 102 -16.96 9.74 -21.05
N GLU A 103 -17.15 11.02 -21.37
CA GLU A 103 -16.09 11.96 -21.72
C GLU A 103 -15.02 12.10 -20.62
N ILE A 104 -15.36 11.77 -19.37
CA ILE A 104 -14.41 11.74 -18.26
C ILE A 104 -13.23 10.80 -18.53
N TYR A 105 -13.43 9.63 -19.15
CA TYR A 105 -12.35 8.69 -19.39
C TYR A 105 -11.31 9.25 -20.36
N LYS A 106 -11.76 9.98 -21.38
CA LYS A 106 -10.89 10.72 -22.29
C LYS A 106 -10.14 11.83 -21.55
N LYS A 107 -10.86 12.61 -20.73
CA LYS A 107 -10.27 13.70 -19.91
C LYS A 107 -9.19 13.19 -18.96
N ILE A 108 -9.34 12.01 -18.35
CA ILE A 108 -8.34 11.41 -17.47
C ILE A 108 -6.98 11.33 -18.17
N PHE A 109 -6.92 10.71 -19.35
CA PHE A 109 -5.65 10.48 -20.04
C PHE A 109 -5.12 11.74 -20.72
N GLN A 110 -5.98 12.66 -21.14
CA GLN A 110 -5.55 13.98 -21.60
C GLN A 110 -4.91 14.80 -20.49
N ASP A 111 -5.50 14.82 -19.29
CA ASP A 111 -4.93 15.54 -18.15
C ASP A 111 -3.66 14.86 -17.63
N ALA A 112 -3.61 13.53 -17.62
CA ALA A 112 -2.39 12.79 -17.31
C ALA A 112 -1.26 13.11 -18.30
N LEU A 113 -1.53 13.11 -19.61
CA LEU A 113 -0.55 13.51 -20.64
C LEU A 113 -0.06 14.94 -20.45
N ARG A 114 -0.98 15.89 -20.24
CA ARG A 114 -0.63 17.30 -19.98
C ARG A 114 0.24 17.42 -18.73
N PHE A 115 -0.09 16.68 -17.68
CA PHE A 115 0.64 16.74 -16.42
C PHE A 115 2.00 16.06 -16.50
N ALA A 116 2.10 14.94 -17.20
CA ALA A 116 3.36 14.27 -17.48
C ALA A 116 4.35 15.22 -18.18
N ARG A 117 3.90 15.97 -19.20
CA ARG A 117 4.72 17.00 -19.87
C ARG A 117 5.16 18.13 -18.92
N LEU A 118 4.31 18.49 -17.96
CA LEU A 118 4.66 19.49 -16.95
C LEU A 118 5.75 18.97 -16.01
N ILE A 119 5.65 17.72 -15.57
CA ILE A 119 6.68 17.06 -14.74
C ILE A 119 7.99 16.95 -15.51
N GLU A 120 7.97 16.50 -16.77
CA GLU A 120 9.16 16.46 -17.64
C GLU A 120 9.86 17.82 -17.73
N LYS A 121 9.09 18.91 -17.84
CA LYS A 121 9.63 20.28 -17.97
C LYS A 121 10.09 20.90 -16.66
N LYS A 122 9.46 20.55 -15.53
CA LYS A 122 9.64 21.26 -14.25
C LYS A 122 10.36 20.44 -13.18
N GLY A 123 10.60 19.15 -13.42
CA GLY A 123 11.14 18.23 -12.45
C GLY A 123 10.06 17.58 -11.58
N ALA A 124 10.42 16.45 -10.97
CA ALA A 124 9.54 15.64 -10.13
C ALA A 124 9.29 16.24 -8.74
N GLU A 125 10.04 17.25 -8.33
CA GLU A 125 9.93 17.91 -7.01
C GLU A 125 8.55 18.52 -6.78
N ILE A 126 7.81 18.84 -7.85
CA ILE A 126 6.42 19.28 -7.75
C ILE A 126 5.54 18.23 -7.06
N LEU A 127 5.83 16.94 -7.25
CA LEU A 127 5.06 15.82 -6.69
C LEU A 127 5.17 15.77 -5.17
N GLU A 128 6.32 16.14 -4.61
CA GLU A 128 6.54 16.18 -3.16
C GLU A 128 5.59 17.13 -2.43
N LYS A 129 5.08 18.16 -3.13
CA LYS A 129 4.17 19.16 -2.56
C LYS A 129 2.70 18.82 -2.76
N ILE A 130 2.37 18.10 -3.83
CA ILE A 130 0.97 17.93 -4.28
C ILE A 130 0.43 16.52 -4.11
N VAL A 131 1.29 15.50 -3.96
CA VAL A 131 0.82 14.15 -3.64
C VAL A 131 0.46 14.14 -2.14
N PRO A 132 -0.82 13.96 -1.77
CA PRO A 132 -1.25 13.95 -0.37
C PRO A 132 -0.60 12.80 0.41
N TYR A 133 -0.31 13.00 1.70
CA TYR A 133 0.31 11.96 2.54
C TYR A 133 -0.46 10.64 2.55
N ASP A 134 -1.80 10.68 2.52
CA ASP A 134 -2.65 9.48 2.48
C ASP A 134 -2.59 8.71 1.14
N LEU A 135 -1.97 9.31 0.12
CA LEU A 135 -1.73 8.70 -1.20
C LEU A 135 -0.25 8.38 -1.45
N ARG A 136 0.65 8.68 -0.49
CA ARG A 136 2.08 8.36 -0.62
C ARG A 136 2.33 6.91 -0.22
N THR A 137 3.04 6.20 -1.07
CA THR A 137 3.58 4.87 -0.77
C THR A 137 5.09 4.93 -0.88
N GLY A 138 5.81 4.21 -0.02
CA GLY A 138 7.26 4.20 -0.08
C GLY A 138 7.89 3.29 0.96
N ARG A 139 9.22 3.20 0.91
CA ARG A 139 10.03 2.51 1.92
C ARG A 139 10.71 3.56 2.78
N ILE A 140 10.59 3.43 4.09
CA ILE A 140 11.35 4.26 5.03
C ILE A 140 12.69 3.55 5.27
N LYS A 141 13.80 4.29 5.16
CA LYS A 141 15.12 3.72 5.46
C LYS A 141 15.17 3.35 6.95
N GLY A 142 15.68 2.15 7.24
CA GLY A 142 15.76 1.64 8.62
C GLY A 142 16.46 2.59 9.58
N LYS A 143 17.45 3.38 9.13
CA LYS A 143 18.14 4.39 9.96
C LYS A 143 17.25 5.49 10.54
N TYR A 144 16.05 5.69 9.99
CA TYR A 144 15.08 6.65 10.51
C TYR A 144 14.13 6.03 11.54
N ILE A 145 14.22 4.72 11.75
CA ILE A 145 13.32 3.94 12.63
C ILE A 145 14.13 3.24 13.72
N PHE A 146 15.32 2.75 13.40
CA PHE A 146 16.18 1.97 14.29
C PHE A 146 17.45 2.75 14.64
N ASP A 147 17.79 2.79 15.93
CA ASP A 147 19.06 3.34 16.43
C ASP A 147 20.28 2.62 15.83
N LYS A 148 20.11 1.31 15.56
CA LYS A 148 21.08 0.49 14.84
C LYS A 148 20.38 -0.28 13.74
N VAL A 149 20.77 -0.04 12.49
CA VAL A 149 20.23 -0.78 11.34
C VAL A 149 20.71 -2.23 11.39
N LEU A 150 19.82 -3.17 11.06
CA LEU A 150 20.12 -4.60 10.93
C LEU A 150 21.33 -4.80 10.00
N SER A 151 22.20 -5.75 10.35
CA SER A 151 23.30 -6.14 9.46
C SER A 151 22.75 -6.74 8.16
N LEU A 152 23.53 -6.67 7.07
CA LEU A 152 23.14 -7.26 5.79
C LEU A 152 22.80 -8.75 5.92
N LYS A 153 23.61 -9.48 6.69
CA LYS A 153 23.41 -10.91 6.98
C LYS A 153 22.10 -11.20 7.71
N GLU A 154 21.75 -10.38 8.70
CA GLU A 154 20.47 -10.52 9.41
C GLU A 154 19.29 -10.17 8.52
N LYS A 155 19.41 -9.12 7.71
CA LYS A 155 18.40 -8.74 6.72
C LYS A 155 18.15 -9.87 5.72
N GLU A 156 19.19 -10.39 5.09
CA GLU A 156 19.08 -11.48 4.10
C GLU A 156 18.46 -12.73 4.72
N LYS A 157 18.84 -13.06 5.96
CA LYS A 157 18.23 -14.16 6.69
C LYS A 157 16.73 -13.94 6.91
N ILE A 158 16.32 -12.76 7.37
CA ILE A 158 14.90 -12.42 7.59
C ILE A 158 14.13 -12.44 6.27
N GLU A 159 14.67 -11.87 5.19
CA GLU A 159 14.04 -11.89 3.86
C GLU A 159 13.89 -13.31 3.31
N LYS A 160 14.91 -14.16 3.51
CA LYS A 160 14.85 -15.58 3.17
C LYS A 160 13.80 -16.32 4.00
N ASP A 161 13.82 -16.19 5.31
CA ASP A 161 12.82 -16.81 6.20
C ASP A 161 11.40 -16.36 5.80
N TYR A 162 11.20 -15.06 5.53
CA TYR A 162 9.92 -14.48 5.13
C TYR A 162 9.43 -14.99 3.76
N SER A 163 10.32 -15.01 2.75
CA SER A 163 10.00 -15.49 1.41
C SER A 163 9.74 -16.99 1.37
N GLU A 164 10.48 -17.80 2.13
CA GLU A 164 10.23 -19.23 2.27
C GLU A 164 8.84 -19.47 2.91
N ILE A 165 8.48 -18.71 3.96
CA ILE A 165 7.15 -18.75 4.60
C ILE A 165 6.01 -18.43 3.61
N HIS A 166 6.18 -17.39 2.79
CA HIS A 166 5.15 -16.97 1.83
C HIS A 166 5.04 -17.85 0.60
N SER A 167 6.16 -18.31 0.05
CA SER A 167 6.20 -19.15 -1.15
C SER A 167 5.77 -20.58 -0.86
N GLY A 168 5.86 -21.01 0.40
CA GLY A 168 5.81 -22.41 0.80
C GLY A 168 4.67 -22.82 1.71
N GLY A 169 3.51 -22.13 1.69
CA GLY A 169 2.37 -22.43 2.58
C GLY A 169 1.92 -23.91 2.67
N LYS A 170 2.28 -24.76 1.69
CA LYS A 170 2.15 -26.23 1.77
C LYS A 170 3.46 -27.01 1.92
N ALA A 171 4.60 -26.43 1.53
CA ALA A 171 5.92 -27.09 1.59
C ALA A 171 6.59 -26.97 2.97
N LEU A 172 6.30 -25.92 3.75
CA LEU A 172 6.85 -25.73 5.10
C LEU A 172 6.14 -26.52 6.19
N LEU A 173 4.93 -27.04 5.93
CA LEU A 173 4.37 -28.09 6.77
C LEU A 173 5.16 -29.42 6.64
N LYS A 174 5.95 -29.59 5.57
CA LYS A 174 6.79 -30.78 5.33
C LYS A 174 8.26 -30.61 5.75
N LYS A 175 8.81 -29.39 5.68
CA LYS A 175 10.15 -29.08 6.20
C LYS A 175 10.00 -28.42 7.56
N ASN A 176 10.32 -29.15 8.64
CA ASN A 176 10.35 -28.74 10.05
C ASN A 176 11.25 -27.51 10.34
N ILE A 177 11.08 -26.39 9.63
CA ILE A 177 11.76 -25.14 9.92
C ILE A 177 11.15 -24.59 11.21
N LYS A 178 11.85 -24.80 12.32
CA LYS A 178 11.52 -24.21 13.62
C LYS A 178 11.73 -22.70 13.52
N LEU A 179 10.68 -21.97 13.11
CA LEU A 179 10.63 -20.54 13.38
C LEU A 179 10.80 -20.36 14.88
N LYS A 180 11.77 -19.54 15.29
CA LYS A 180 12.05 -19.30 16.72
C LYS A 180 10.85 -18.71 17.46
N GLY A 181 9.82 -18.24 16.74
CA GLY A 181 8.66 -17.57 17.29
C GLY A 181 9.02 -16.22 17.92
N CYS A 182 8.01 -15.49 18.36
CA CYS A 182 8.20 -14.34 19.23
C CYS A 182 7.50 -14.55 20.57
N CYS A 183 7.89 -13.75 21.57
CA CYS A 183 7.16 -13.60 22.82
C CYS A 183 6.32 -12.31 22.80
N LEU A 184 5.49 -12.12 23.84
CA LEU A 184 4.63 -10.95 23.95
C LEU A 184 5.44 -9.65 24.08
N ASN A 185 6.57 -9.67 24.79
CA ASN A 185 7.45 -8.50 24.89
C ASN A 185 7.95 -8.06 23.51
N GLU A 186 8.53 -8.99 22.74
CA GLU A 186 9.03 -8.72 21.38
C GLU A 186 7.90 -8.17 20.48
N TYR A 187 6.68 -8.69 20.62
CA TYR A 187 5.52 -8.17 19.90
C TYR A 187 5.15 -6.72 20.29
N LEU A 188 5.06 -6.43 21.59
CA LEU A 188 4.71 -5.10 22.08
C LEU A 188 5.82 -4.07 21.79
N GLU A 189 7.08 -4.48 21.77
CA GLU A 189 8.20 -3.65 21.33
C GLU A 189 8.02 -3.21 19.88
N VAL A 190 7.71 -4.15 18.97
CA VAL A 190 7.43 -3.81 17.56
C VAL A 190 6.21 -2.89 17.44
N ALA A 191 5.14 -3.16 18.18
CA ALA A 191 3.97 -2.28 18.20
C ALA A 191 4.31 -0.87 18.69
N SER A 192 5.19 -0.75 19.69
CA SER A 192 5.64 0.55 20.23
C SER A 192 6.36 1.42 19.20
N ILE A 193 7.11 0.82 18.28
CA ILE A 193 7.76 1.53 17.18
C ILE A 193 6.69 2.17 16.30
N CYS A 194 5.63 1.42 15.97
CA CYS A 194 4.52 1.94 15.19
C CYS A 194 3.78 3.07 15.91
N TYR A 195 3.58 2.96 17.23
CA TYR A 195 2.93 4.02 18.01
C TYR A 195 3.74 5.30 18.07
N LYS A 196 5.04 5.20 18.36
CA LYS A 196 5.93 6.36 18.37
C LYS A 196 5.98 7.04 17.01
N ALA A 197 6.03 6.26 15.93
CA ALA A 197 6.02 6.78 14.57
C ALA A 197 4.68 7.47 14.20
N ALA A 198 3.54 6.90 14.64
CA ALA A 198 2.22 7.41 14.29
C ALA A 198 1.77 8.61 15.16
N TYR A 199 2.14 8.61 16.44
CA TYR A 199 1.59 9.53 17.44
C TYR A 199 2.63 10.47 18.07
N GLY A 200 3.93 10.27 17.80
CA GLY A 200 5.01 11.13 18.28
C GLY A 200 4.90 11.43 19.77
N LYS A 201 4.76 12.72 20.12
CA LYS A 201 4.68 13.21 21.50
C LYS A 201 3.60 12.55 22.35
N GLU A 202 2.49 12.08 21.77
CA GLU A 202 1.41 11.44 22.54
C GLU A 202 1.77 10.03 23.02
N ALA A 203 2.79 9.41 22.41
CA ALA A 203 3.36 8.15 22.82
C ALA A 203 4.58 8.32 23.75
N ASP A 204 5.15 9.52 23.85
CA ASP A 204 6.31 9.78 24.71
C ASP A 204 5.96 9.55 26.19
N GLY A 205 6.89 8.95 26.93
CA GLY A 205 6.72 8.63 28.34
C GLY A 205 5.81 7.42 28.66
N LEU A 206 5.12 6.86 27.68
CA LEU A 206 4.32 5.63 27.87
C LEU A 206 5.20 4.38 27.76
N ASN A 207 4.97 3.41 28.63
CA ASN A 207 5.56 2.06 28.49
C ASN A 207 4.79 1.21 27.46
N LEU A 208 5.36 0.05 27.09
CA LEU A 208 4.82 -0.83 26.05
C LEU A 208 3.33 -1.20 26.26
N LEU A 209 2.96 -1.54 27.50
CA LEU A 209 1.60 -1.90 27.85
C LEU A 209 0.65 -0.70 27.77
N GLN A 210 1.08 0.45 28.26
CA GLN A 210 0.30 1.69 28.21
C GLN A 210 0.05 2.13 26.77
N MET A 211 1.08 2.09 25.91
CA MET A 211 0.91 2.39 24.49
C MET A 211 -0.09 1.45 23.84
N TYR A 212 0.03 0.14 24.06
CA TYR A 212 -0.89 -0.83 23.47
C TYR A 212 -2.32 -0.61 23.97
N LYS A 213 -2.55 -0.43 25.27
CA LYS A 213 -3.88 -0.17 25.82
C LYS A 213 -4.49 1.15 25.33
N LYS A 214 -3.66 2.17 25.08
CA LYS A 214 -4.11 3.50 24.65
C LYS A 214 -4.48 3.55 23.17
N PHE A 215 -3.73 2.85 22.32
CA PHE A 215 -3.80 3.02 20.87
C PHE A 215 -4.37 1.81 20.11
N ALA A 216 -4.29 0.60 20.66
CA ALA A 216 -4.82 -0.60 20.02
C ALA A 216 -6.35 -0.63 20.01
N ASP A 217 -6.89 -1.50 19.15
CA ASP A 217 -8.31 -1.82 19.08
C ASP A 217 -8.91 -2.32 20.42
N GLY A 218 -8.08 -2.82 21.33
CA GLY A 218 -8.52 -3.22 22.66
C GLY A 218 -9.23 -4.58 22.71
N ARG A 219 -9.66 -5.14 21.57
CA ARG A 219 -10.13 -6.55 21.49
C ARG A 219 -8.93 -7.47 21.38
N ASP A 220 -8.03 -7.33 22.35
CA ASP A 220 -6.75 -8.00 22.33
C ASP A 220 -6.97 -9.49 22.33
N GLY A 221 -8.04 -10.03 22.95
CA GLY A 221 -8.58 -11.40 22.97
C GLY A 221 -7.96 -12.37 24.00
N GLY A 222 -7.32 -11.83 25.04
CA GLY A 222 -6.59 -12.58 26.06
C GLY A 222 -5.09 -12.69 25.81
N MET A 223 -4.54 -11.86 24.92
CA MET A 223 -3.10 -11.75 24.64
C MET A 223 -2.38 -11.16 25.83
N LEU A 224 -2.93 -10.06 26.36
CA LEU A 224 -2.35 -9.39 27.52
C LEU A 224 -2.51 -10.20 28.81
N SER A 225 -3.29 -11.28 28.77
CA SER A 225 -3.48 -12.24 29.87
C SER A 225 -2.46 -13.39 29.88
N ILE A 226 -1.52 -13.43 28.92
CA ILE A 226 -0.39 -14.37 28.96
C ILE A 226 0.40 -14.11 30.25
N LYS A 227 0.75 -15.18 30.98
CA LYS A 227 1.38 -15.06 32.30
C LYS A 227 2.84 -14.66 32.17
N ASN A 228 3.59 -15.33 31.31
CA ASN A 228 5.00 -15.02 31.07
C ASN A 228 5.19 -14.35 29.71
N TRP A 229 5.36 -13.03 29.73
CA TRP A 229 5.48 -12.22 28.50
C TRP A 229 6.77 -12.46 27.72
N ALA A 230 7.80 -13.04 28.36
CA ALA A 230 9.03 -13.46 27.69
C ALA A 230 8.95 -14.88 27.11
N SER A 231 7.89 -15.63 27.40
CA SER A 231 7.73 -17.01 26.95
C SER A 231 7.22 -17.08 25.51
N LYS A 232 8.12 -17.44 24.58
CA LYS A 232 7.76 -17.73 23.18
C LYS A 232 6.76 -18.88 23.07
N LYS A 233 6.84 -19.87 23.98
CA LYS A 233 5.92 -21.01 24.02
C LYS A 233 4.51 -20.57 24.41
N GLU A 234 4.36 -19.71 25.41
CA GLU A 234 3.04 -19.23 25.83
C GLU A 234 2.41 -18.35 24.77
N PHE A 235 3.19 -17.45 24.15
CA PHE A 235 2.71 -16.63 23.04
C PHE A 235 2.31 -17.50 21.83
N LEU A 236 3.11 -18.51 21.48
CA LEU A 236 2.74 -19.44 20.41
C LEU A 236 1.48 -20.24 20.73
N ASN A 237 1.34 -20.73 21.97
CA ASN A 237 0.15 -21.45 22.41
C ASN A 237 -1.09 -20.57 22.34
N TRP A 238 -0.98 -19.34 22.83
CA TRP A 238 -2.02 -18.34 22.71
C TRP A 238 -2.41 -18.08 21.24
N TYR A 239 -1.42 -17.91 20.36
CA TYR A 239 -1.63 -17.67 18.94
C TYR A 239 -2.34 -18.84 18.25
N LYS A 240 -1.94 -20.08 18.55
CA LYS A 240 -2.52 -21.31 17.97
C LYS A 240 -3.92 -21.62 18.50
N ASN A 241 -4.17 -21.35 19.78
CA ASN A 241 -5.42 -21.71 20.45
C ASN A 241 -6.51 -20.65 20.28
N ARG A 242 -6.26 -19.59 19.49
CA ARG A 242 -7.23 -18.53 19.27
C ARG A 242 -8.25 -18.84 18.19
N ARG A 243 -9.46 -19.11 18.67
CA ARG A 243 -10.72 -18.94 17.96
C ARG A 243 -11.74 -18.14 18.77
N LYS A 244 -11.32 -17.03 19.40
CA LYS A 244 -12.30 -16.04 19.87
C LYS A 244 -12.72 -15.18 18.67
N ILE A 245 -13.87 -15.53 18.09
CA ILE A 245 -14.52 -14.78 17.02
C ILE A 245 -14.59 -13.30 17.44
N GLY A 246 -14.16 -12.40 16.54
CA GLY A 246 -14.20 -10.95 16.78
C GLY A 246 -13.03 -10.36 17.58
N SER A 247 -11.93 -11.10 17.81
CA SER A 247 -10.70 -10.53 18.40
C SER A 247 -9.74 -9.99 17.34
N HIS A 248 -9.07 -8.87 17.64
CA HIS A 248 -8.19 -8.13 16.73
C HIS A 248 -6.81 -7.81 17.36
N PRO A 249 -6.08 -8.79 17.91
CA PRO A 249 -4.81 -8.55 18.63
C PRO A 249 -3.75 -7.82 17.81
N PHE A 250 -3.77 -8.02 16.49
CA PHE A 250 -2.79 -7.52 15.52
C PHE A 250 -3.22 -6.19 14.88
N GLU A 251 -4.43 -5.71 15.16
CA GLU A 251 -4.87 -4.36 14.81
C GLU A 251 -4.40 -3.39 15.89
N ILE A 252 -3.15 -2.98 15.77
CA ILE A 252 -2.51 -2.13 16.77
C ILE A 252 -2.97 -0.68 16.66
N VAL A 253 -3.55 -0.24 15.55
CA VAL A 253 -4.31 1.00 15.51
C VAL A 253 -5.62 0.74 14.82
N PHE A 254 -6.70 0.96 15.56
CA PHE A 254 -8.04 0.66 15.11
C PHE A 254 -8.52 1.57 13.98
N SER A 255 -9.22 0.99 13.01
CA SER A 255 -9.79 1.75 11.89
C SER A 255 -11.20 1.27 11.52
N TRP A 256 -12.23 2.02 11.97
CA TRP A 256 -13.58 1.90 11.41
C TRP A 256 -13.69 2.59 10.05
N HIS A 257 -13.08 3.78 9.91
CA HIS A 257 -13.27 4.68 8.74
C HIS A 257 -11.98 5.44 8.33
N ARG A 258 -10.81 5.08 8.88
CA ARG A 258 -9.52 5.79 8.69
C ARG A 258 -8.35 4.82 8.45
N HIS A 259 -7.11 5.31 8.51
CA HIS A 259 -5.90 4.49 8.43
C HIS A 259 -5.72 3.69 9.72
N GLY A 260 -5.72 2.36 9.62
CA GLY A 260 -5.31 1.46 10.70
C GLY A 260 -3.86 1.05 10.54
N ILE A 261 -3.28 0.50 11.61
CA ILE A 261 -1.97 -0.16 11.57
C ILE A 261 -2.18 -1.60 12.00
N TYR A 262 -1.79 -2.53 11.12
CA TYR A 262 -1.86 -3.96 11.37
C TYR A 262 -0.47 -4.57 11.37
N LEU A 263 -0.16 -5.35 12.39
CA LEU A 263 1.04 -6.18 12.48
C LEU A 263 0.68 -7.64 12.18
N TYR A 264 0.42 -7.93 10.90
CA TYR A 264 0.10 -9.30 10.52
C TYR A 264 1.33 -10.21 10.66
N PRO A 265 1.20 -11.36 11.37
CA PRO A 265 2.21 -12.38 11.26
C PRO A 265 2.30 -12.88 9.81
N PRO A 266 3.49 -13.28 9.34
CA PRO A 266 3.64 -13.90 8.04
C PRO A 266 2.69 -15.09 7.92
N SER A 267 1.86 -15.11 6.88
CA SER A 267 0.93 -16.21 6.61
C SER A 267 0.81 -16.43 5.11
N SER A 268 0.51 -17.66 4.70
CA SER A 268 0.27 -18.02 3.30
C SER A 268 -0.89 -17.26 2.65
N TYR A 269 -1.72 -16.59 3.45
CA TYR A 269 -2.87 -15.79 3.02
C TYR A 269 -2.52 -14.30 2.84
N ASN A 270 -1.43 -13.80 3.43
CA ASN A 270 -1.03 -12.40 3.40
C ASN A 270 0.04 -12.14 2.35
N LYS A 271 -0.25 -12.41 1.08
CA LYS A 271 0.67 -12.12 -0.04
C LYS A 271 0.71 -10.60 -0.26
N GLY A 272 1.78 -9.96 0.21
CA GLY A 272 2.09 -8.56 -0.10
C GLY A 272 2.43 -8.33 -1.56
#